data_AF-A0A1V2K1I6-F1
#
_entry.id   AF-A0A1V2K1I6-F1
#
_cell.length_a   1.000
_cell.length_b   1.000
_cell.length_c   1.000
_cell.angle_alpha   90.00
_cell.angle_beta   90.00
_cell.angle_gamma   90.00
#
_symmetry.space_group_name_H-M   'P 1'
#
loop_
_entity.id
_entity.type
_entity.pdbx_description
1 polymer ?
#
loop_
_entity_poly.entity_id
_entity_poly.type
_entity_poly.pdbx_seq_one_letter_code
_entity_poly.pdbx_strand_id
1 'polypeptide(L)'
;MHTWKKISLTEDLERSLPGHQVDCILINGWTVTVFVRQPEYEAMFCTTGINLAKLADSSCVQKLAEEIAFEIDMSKGGIAG
;
A
#
# COMPACT_ATOMS: atom_id res chain seq x y z
N MET A 1 11.64 -8.19 -15.74
CA MET A 1 10.69 -7.06 -15.81
C MET A 1 9.84 -6.84 -14.54
N HIS A 2 9.86 -7.75 -13.54
CA HIS A 2 8.98 -7.66 -12.36
C HIS A 2 9.54 -6.83 -11.19
N THR A 3 10.86 -6.80 -11.02
CA THR A 3 11.51 -6.12 -9.88
C THR A 3 11.38 -4.60 -9.93
N TRP A 4 11.45 -4.01 -11.13
CA TRP A 4 11.38 -2.56 -11.31
C TRP A 4 9.98 -2.01 -11.01
N LYS A 5 8.92 -2.72 -11.42
CA LYS A 5 7.54 -2.37 -11.08
C LYS A 5 7.28 -2.44 -9.56
N LYS A 6 7.95 -3.38 -8.87
CA LYS A 6 7.86 -3.51 -7.42
C LYS A 6 8.52 -2.32 -6.69
N ILE A 7 9.72 -1.92 -7.12
CA ILE A 7 10.45 -0.78 -6.54
C ILE A 7 9.67 0.52 -6.77
N SER A 8 9.21 0.77 -8.00
CA SER A 8 8.38 1.94 -8.31
C SER A 8 7.11 1.99 -7.48
N LEU A 9 6.41 0.85 -7.30
CA LEU A 9 5.20 0.80 -6.50
C LEU A 9 5.44 1.17 -5.03
N THR A 10 6.51 0.66 -4.41
CA THR A 10 6.85 1.01 -3.03
C THR A 10 7.12 2.51 -2.91
N GLU A 11 7.98 3.07 -3.77
CA GLU A 11 8.30 4.51 -3.72
C GLU A 11 7.08 5.40 -3.96
N ASP A 12 6.24 5.03 -4.92
CA ASP A 12 5.03 5.80 -5.25
C ASP A 12 4.01 5.74 -4.10
N LEU A 13 3.86 4.59 -3.44
CA LEU A 13 3.01 4.45 -2.26
C LEU A 13 3.56 5.23 -1.05
N GLU A 14 4.87 5.21 -0.80
CA GLU A 14 5.49 5.99 0.29
C GLU A 14 5.32 7.50 0.09
N ARG A 15 5.44 7.99 -1.15
CA ARG A 15 5.17 9.41 -1.47
C ARG A 15 3.72 9.79 -1.21
N SER A 16 2.78 8.88 -1.45
CA SER A 16 1.36 9.11 -1.24
C SER A 16 0.90 8.86 0.21
N LEU A 17 1.69 8.17 1.03
CA LEU A 17 1.42 7.86 2.43
C LEU A 17 2.51 8.47 3.35
N PRO A 18 2.59 9.81 3.49
CA PRO A 18 3.63 10.44 4.29
C PRO A 18 3.60 9.94 5.74
N GLY A 19 4.79 9.69 6.30
CA GLY A 19 4.95 9.16 7.66
C GLY A 19 4.76 7.65 7.80
N HIS A 20 4.34 6.96 6.73
CA HIS A 20 4.19 5.52 6.71
C HIS A 20 5.40 4.85 6.03
N GLN A 21 5.77 3.66 6.49
CA GLN A 21 6.76 2.82 5.81
C GLN A 21 6.02 1.76 5.00
N VAL A 22 6.35 1.60 3.72
CA VAL A 22 5.65 0.64 2.85
C VAL A 22 6.58 -0.51 2.49
N ASP A 23 6.15 -1.72 2.80
CA ASP A 23 6.80 -2.95 2.37
C ASP A 23 5.90 -3.70 1.39
N CYS A 24 6.31 -3.76 0.13
CA CYS A 24 5.62 -4.57 -0.87
C CYS A 24 6.21 -5.98 -0.87
N ILE A 25 5.40 -7.02 -0.67
CA ILE A 25 5.79 -8.43 -0.82
C ILE A 25 5.00 -9.04 -1.99
N LEU A 26 5.70 -9.73 -2.88
CA LEU A 26 5.06 -10.47 -3.96
C LEU A 26 4.66 -11.85 -3.44
N ILE A 27 3.37 -12.17 -3.47
CA ILE A 27 2.91 -13.53 -3.24
C ILE A 27 2.03 -13.91 -4.43
N ASN A 28 2.60 -14.76 -5.29
CA ASN A 28 1.98 -15.41 -6.44
C ASN A 28 1.78 -14.54 -7.71
N GLY A 29 2.80 -14.52 -8.58
CA GLY A 29 2.69 -14.04 -9.96
C GLY A 29 2.49 -12.54 -10.11
N TRP A 30 1.28 -12.12 -10.51
CA TRP A 30 0.90 -10.71 -10.70
C TRP A 30 0.25 -10.07 -9.48
N THR A 31 0.10 -10.82 -8.39
CA THR A 31 -0.54 -10.34 -7.17
C THR A 31 0.51 -9.86 -6.17
N VAL A 32 0.26 -8.69 -5.58
CA VAL A 32 1.08 -8.08 -4.55
C VAL A 32 0.30 -7.99 -3.24
N THR A 33 1.02 -8.22 -2.16
CA THR A 33 0.63 -7.89 -0.80
C THR A 33 1.40 -6.64 -0.40
N VAL A 34 0.69 -5.63 0.08
CA VAL A 34 1.28 -4.38 0.56
C VAL A 34 1.12 -4.34 2.08
N PHE A 35 2.23 -4.17 2.77
CA PHE A 35 2.27 -3.89 4.20
C PHE A 35 2.59 -2.41 4.37
N VAL A 36 1.81 -1.73 5.22
CA VAL A 36 2.04 -0.34 5.57
C VAL A 36 2.21 -0.28 7.08
N ARG A 37 3.42 0.10 7.51
CA ARG A 37 3.73 0.33 8.92
C ARG A 37 3.53 1.80 9.25
N GLN A 38 2.96 2.03 10.43
CA GLN A 38 2.71 3.33 11.03
C GLN A 38 3.61 3.44 12.27
N PRO A 39 4.84 3.93 12.13
CA PRO A 39 5.81 3.95 13.24
C PRO A 39 5.30 4.72 14.46
N GLU A 40 4.56 5.82 14.22
CA GLU A 40 4.00 6.66 15.29
C GLU A 40 2.96 5.94 16.16
N TYR A 41 2.29 4.92 15.62
CA TYR A 41 1.20 4.21 16.28
C TYR A 41 1.54 2.75 16.62
N GLU A 42 2.80 2.33 16.37
CA GLU A 42 3.23 0.92 16.40
C GLU A 42 2.25 -0.03 15.68
N ALA A 43 1.57 0.48 14.65
CA ALA A 43 0.49 -0.22 13.95
C ALA A 43 0.93 -0.69 12.57
N MET A 44 0.29 -1.75 12.08
CA MET A 44 0.53 -2.30 10.74
C MET A 44 -0.80 -2.53 10.03
N PHE A 45 -0.88 -2.07 8.79
CA PHE A 45 -1.94 -2.37 7.86
C PHE A 45 -1.42 -3.33 6.78
N CYS A 46 -2.25 -4.29 6.37
CA CYS A 46 -1.90 -5.26 5.35
C CYS A 46 -3.06 -5.38 4.36
N THR A 47 -2.77 -5.19 3.08
CA THR A 47 -3.71 -5.48 1.99
C THR A 47 -3.11 -6.50 1.03
N THR A 48 -3.95 -7.43 0.56
CA THR A 48 -3.56 -8.55 -0.32
C THR A 48 -4.39 -8.52 -1.59
N GLY A 49 -3.96 -9.22 -2.64
CA GLY A 49 -4.77 -9.32 -3.86
C GLY A 49 -4.56 -8.18 -4.86
N ILE A 50 -3.57 -7.28 -4.63
CA ILE A 50 -3.31 -6.16 -5.53
C ILE A 50 -2.77 -6.67 -6.86
N ASN A 51 -3.56 -6.54 -7.93
CA ASN A 51 -3.16 -7.00 -9.25
C ASN A 51 -2.27 -5.95 -9.94
N LEU A 52 -0.99 -6.26 -10.08
CA LEU A 52 0.01 -5.41 -10.74
C LEU A 52 -0.31 -5.11 -12.21
N ALA A 53 -1.10 -5.95 -12.89
CA ALA A 53 -1.53 -5.66 -14.26
C ALA A 53 -2.52 -4.50 -14.34
N LYS A 54 -3.24 -4.21 -13.24
CA LYS A 54 -4.15 -3.06 -13.13
C LYS A 54 -3.41 -1.77 -12.76
N LEU A 55 -2.17 -1.86 -12.31
CA LEU A 55 -1.31 -0.71 -11.99
C LEU A 55 -0.45 -0.35 -13.21
N ALA A 56 -1.12 0.07 -14.29
CA ALA A 56 -0.48 0.34 -15.57
C ALA A 56 0.19 1.72 -15.63
N ASP A 57 -0.30 2.68 -14.84
CA ASP A 57 0.19 4.05 -14.78
C ASP A 57 0.16 4.62 -13.35
N SER A 58 0.76 5.79 -13.15
CA SER A 58 0.85 6.48 -11.86
C SER A 58 -0.52 6.84 -11.27
N SER A 59 -1.56 7.05 -12.10
CA SER A 59 -2.90 7.37 -11.61
C SER A 59 -3.55 6.16 -10.92
N CYS A 60 -3.30 4.95 -11.43
CA CYS A 60 -3.74 3.72 -10.79
C CYS A 60 -3.06 3.50 -9.43
N VAL A 61 -1.77 3.84 -9.33
CA VAL A 61 -1.03 3.74 -8.07
C VAL A 61 -1.53 4.76 -7.05
N GLN A 62 -1.84 5.98 -7.48
CA GLN A 62 -2.38 7.01 -6.60
C GLN A 62 -3.76 6.63 -6.03
N LYS A 63 -4.65 6.07 -6.86
CA LYS A 63 -5.93 5.53 -6.38
C LYS A 63 -5.76 4.43 -5.34
N LEU A 64 -4.82 3.52 -5.56
CA LEU A 64 -4.50 2.48 -4.58
C LEU A 64 -3.99 3.09 -3.26
N ALA A 65 -3.16 4.13 -3.33
CA ALA A 65 -2.69 4.82 -2.14
C ALA A 65 -3.84 5.50 -1.36
N GLU A 66 -4.77 6.14 -2.07
CA GLU A 66 -5.97 6.76 -1.47
C GLU A 66 -6.86 5.71 -0.80
N GLU A 67 -7.08 4.55 -1.43
CA GLU A 67 -7.82 3.43 -0.84
C GLU A 67 -7.13 2.90 0.44
N ILE A 68 -5.80 2.73 0.40
CA ILE A 68 -5.02 2.29 1.56
C ILE A 68 -5.07 3.32 2.70
N ALA A 69 -4.93 4.61 2.39
CA ALA A 69 -5.01 5.69 3.37
C ALA A 69 -6.39 5.71 4.04
N PHE A 70 -7.45 5.60 3.25
CA PHE A 70 -8.82 5.55 3.74
C PHE A 70 -9.05 4.37 4.69
N GLU A 71 -8.60 3.16 4.33
CA GLU A 71 -8.72 1.98 5.20
C GLU A 71 -7.90 2.11 6.49
N ILE A 72 -6.71 2.70 6.42
CA ILE A 72 -5.88 3.00 7.60
C ILE A 72 -6.62 3.96 8.54
N ASP A 73 -7.22 5.03 8.00
CA ASP A 73 -7.93 6.03 8.78
C ASP A 73 -9.24 5.48 9.36
N MET A 74 -9.97 4.65 8.61
CA MET A 74 -11.13 3.92 9.11
C MET A 74 -10.75 2.95 10.25
N SER A 75 -9.59 2.30 10.15
CA SER A 75 -9.07 1.43 11.20
C SER A 75 -8.73 2.20 12.49
N LYS A 76 -8.33 3.48 12.40
CA LYS A 76 -8.12 4.36 13.57
C LYS A 76 -9.44 4.80 14.21
N GLY A 77 -10.50 4.98 13.41
CA GLY A 77 -11.83 5.37 13.87
C GLY A 77 -12.61 4.26 14.61
N GLY A 78 -12.08 3.03 14.65
CA GLY A 78 -12.68 1.87 15.30
C GLY A 78 -12.57 1.83 16.83
N ILE A 79 -12.02 2.86 17.48
CA ILE A 79 -12.21 3.07 18.93
C ILE A 79 -13.57 3.77 19.12
N ALA A 80 -14.65 3.04 18.82
CA ALA A 80 -15.96 3.37 19.35
C ALA A 80 -15.94 3.04 20.85
N GLY A 81 -15.58 4.03 21.66
CA GLY A 81 -15.90 4.06 23.09
C GLY A 81 -17.37 4.38 23.32
#